data_AF-A0A820P298-F1
#
_entry.id   AF-A0A820P298-F1
#
_cell.length_a   1.000
_cell.length_b   1.000
_cell.length_c   1.000
_cell.angle_alpha   90.00
_cell.angle_beta   90.00
_cell.angle_gamma   90.00
#
_symmetry.space_group_name_H-M   'P 1'
#
loop_
_entity.id
_entity.type
_entity.pdbx_description
1 polymer ?
#
loop_
_entity_poly.entity_id
_entity_poly.type
_entity_poly.pdbx_seq_one_letter_code
_entity_poly.pdbx_strand_id
1 'polypeptide(L)'
;MVIKVGSGEIDDLSTLTVLDKESLLRELRARYKKGIIYTYIGDVLIAINPFKQLNIYEKQQHDLYKYVQYRNQLVPHLFWIADQAYRKLCLSKTSQCIAVSGESGAGKTESTKLIVSHIIHCSGDAGDRELQNRIIETSPLLEAFGNAQTCMNQNSSRFGKYLQLDFTDTGRIIGAKVYEYLLEKSRVVQHGPGERTFHFFYYLFAGLEKETLEYFYLDDPETYRILKDPCGGKVFPDRSDVEYCRQMFNTQKEIMQRLGFTKEDINMVFTILSAILHLTNIRFSHDDETDGVYIEDEYPLEV
;
A
#
# COMPACT_ATOMS: atom_id res chain seq x y z
N MET A 1 -11.84 44.11 6.13
CA MET A 1 -12.41 42.75 6.01
C MET A 1 -11.81 41.91 7.13
N VAL A 2 -12.56 41.69 8.21
CA VAL A 2 -12.06 40.94 9.37
C VAL A 2 -11.97 39.47 8.96
N ILE A 3 -10.75 38.97 8.80
CA ILE A 3 -10.51 37.54 8.56
C ILE A 3 -10.88 36.82 9.86
N LYS A 4 -12.12 36.35 9.97
CA LYS A 4 -12.52 35.46 11.07
C LYS A 4 -11.69 34.20 10.98
N VAL A 5 -10.77 33.98 11.92
CA VAL A 5 -9.99 32.74 12.05
C VAL A 5 -10.97 31.59 12.35
N GLY A 6 -10.84 30.45 11.67
CA GLY A 6 -11.61 29.25 12.01
C GLY A 6 -11.26 28.79 13.43
N SER A 7 -12.23 28.33 14.22
CA SER A 7 -11.96 27.92 15.60
C SER A 7 -11.11 26.66 15.65
N GLY A 8 -11.17 25.81 14.63
CA GLY A 8 -10.49 24.52 14.62
C GLY A 8 -11.05 23.57 15.68
N GLU A 9 -12.31 23.75 16.06
CA GLU A 9 -13.01 23.02 17.14
C GLU A 9 -14.25 22.30 16.61
N ILE A 10 -14.64 22.54 15.36
CA ILE A 10 -15.84 21.95 14.78
C ILE A 10 -15.50 20.56 14.26
N ASP A 11 -16.08 19.55 14.89
CA ASP A 11 -15.86 18.14 14.55
C ASP A 11 -16.64 17.68 13.33
N ASP A 12 -17.78 18.32 13.03
CA ASP A 12 -18.61 18.03 11.86
C ASP A 12 -18.91 19.32 11.07
N LEU A 13 -18.30 19.43 9.90
CA LEU A 13 -18.41 20.61 9.03
C LEU A 13 -19.83 20.83 8.49
N SER A 14 -20.72 19.83 8.54
CA SER A 14 -22.13 20.00 8.18
C SER A 14 -22.89 20.90 9.14
N THR A 15 -22.35 21.14 10.34
CA THR A 15 -22.94 22.03 11.36
C THR A 15 -22.59 23.50 11.18
N LEU A 16 -21.73 23.83 10.21
CA LEU A 16 -21.36 25.21 9.90
C LEU A 16 -22.59 26.01 9.43
N THR A 17 -22.73 27.23 9.96
CA THR A 17 -23.78 28.17 9.55
C THR A 17 -23.63 28.62 8.10
N VAL A 18 -22.39 28.69 7.61
CA VAL A 18 -22.07 29.00 6.22
C VAL A 18 -21.20 27.89 5.66
N LEU A 19 -21.75 27.14 4.70
CA LEU A 19 -21.12 25.97 4.10
C LEU A 19 -20.57 26.33 2.71
N ASP A 20 -19.49 27.13 2.72
CA ASP A 20 -18.75 27.55 1.53
C ASP A 20 -17.31 27.00 1.53
N LYS A 21 -16.66 27.03 0.35
CA LYS A 21 -15.29 26.50 0.16
C LYS A 21 -14.27 27.16 1.10
N GLU A 22 -14.37 28.47 1.33
CA GLU A 22 -13.44 29.20 2.19
C GLU A 22 -13.61 28.82 3.65
N SER A 23 -14.85 28.71 4.11
CA SER A 23 -15.21 28.33 5.48
C SER A 23 -14.74 26.90 5.79
N LEU A 24 -14.99 25.95 4.88
CA LEU A 24 -14.51 24.57 5.01
C LEU A 24 -12.98 24.50 5.07
N LEU A 25 -12.29 25.15 4.12
CA LEU A 25 -10.83 25.14 4.06
C LEU A 25 -10.21 25.79 5.30
N ARG A 26 -10.84 26.85 5.81
CA ARG A 26 -10.36 27.59 6.98
C ARG A 26 -10.43 26.73 8.24
N GLU A 27 -11.53 26.01 8.44
CA GLU A 27 -11.72 25.13 9.59
C GLU A 27 -10.77 23.92 9.52
N LEU A 28 -10.70 23.25 8.36
CA LEU A 28 -9.77 22.16 8.14
C LEU A 28 -8.31 22.58 8.38
N ARG A 29 -7.92 23.77 7.92
CA ARG A 29 -6.57 24.30 8.15
C ARG A 29 -6.31 24.62 9.62
N ALA A 30 -7.30 25.13 10.35
CA ALA A 30 -7.18 25.39 11.78
C ALA A 30 -7.05 24.08 12.58
N ARG A 31 -7.85 23.06 12.27
CA ARG A 31 -7.76 21.72 12.88
C ARG A 31 -6.41 21.06 12.60
N TYR A 32 -5.94 21.10 11.35
CA TYR A 32 -4.65 20.54 10.97
C TYR A 32 -3.49 21.21 11.73
N LYS A 33 -3.51 22.54 11.90
CA LYS A 33 -2.51 23.26 12.71
C LYS A 33 -2.49 22.84 14.18
N LYS A 34 -3.63 22.39 14.72
CA LYS A 34 -3.75 21.81 16.07
C LYS A 34 -3.36 20.32 16.12
N GLY A 35 -2.97 19.72 14.99
CA GLY A 35 -2.64 18.30 14.88
C GLY A 35 -3.85 17.38 14.74
N ILE A 36 -5.05 17.92 14.54
CA ILE A 36 -6.28 17.16 14.37
C ILE A 36 -6.50 16.93 12.87
N ILE A 37 -6.28 15.69 12.43
CA ILE A 37 -6.30 15.33 11.00
C ILE A 37 -7.65 14.79 10.50
N TYR A 38 -8.52 14.40 11.43
CA TYR A 38 -9.82 13.81 11.15
C TYR A 38 -10.93 14.83 11.41
N THR A 39 -11.83 14.98 10.44
CA THR A 39 -12.97 15.89 10.54
C THR A 39 -14.14 15.28 9.79
N TYR A 40 -15.34 15.33 10.36
CA TYR A 40 -16.55 14.85 9.70
C TYR A 40 -17.14 15.89 8.75
N ILE A 41 -17.86 15.42 7.74
CA ILE A 41 -18.77 16.21 6.92
C ILE A 41 -19.99 15.35 6.60
N GLY A 42 -21.05 15.47 7.42
CA GLY A 42 -22.19 14.56 7.32
C GLY A 42 -21.72 13.12 7.55
N ASP A 43 -22.02 12.18 6.67
CA ASP A 43 -21.61 10.77 6.82
C ASP A 43 -20.17 10.47 6.37
N VAL A 44 -19.45 11.46 5.81
CA VAL A 44 -18.09 11.29 5.30
C VAL A 44 -17.07 11.72 6.35
N LEU A 45 -15.95 11.02 6.42
CA LEU A 45 -14.78 11.41 7.20
C LEU A 45 -13.69 11.96 6.28
N ILE A 46 -13.30 13.21 6.49
CA ILE A 46 -12.13 13.83 5.86
C ILE A 46 -10.90 13.49 6.70
N ALA A 47 -9.87 12.97 6.04
CA ALA A 47 -8.55 12.71 6.61
C ALA A 47 -7.49 13.53 5.86
N ILE A 48 -6.70 14.33 6.58
CA ILE A 48 -5.58 15.10 6.01
C ILE A 48 -4.27 14.43 6.41
N ASN A 49 -3.46 14.03 5.43
CA ASN A 49 -2.20 13.34 5.69
C ASN A 49 -1.26 14.19 6.60
N PRO A 50 -0.89 13.69 7.79
CA PRO A 50 -0.02 14.41 8.72
C PRO A 50 1.45 14.46 8.29
N PHE A 51 1.89 13.59 7.37
CA PHE A 51 3.31 13.37 7.03
C PHE A 51 4.22 13.10 8.25
N LYS A 52 3.63 12.64 9.35
CA LYS A 52 4.32 12.25 10.58
C LYS A 52 3.52 11.16 11.29
N GLN A 53 4.21 10.37 12.10
CA GLN A 53 3.54 9.40 12.97
C GLN A 53 2.76 10.14 14.07
N LEU A 54 1.57 9.62 14.38
CA LEU A 54 0.69 10.12 15.43
C LEU A 54 0.33 8.96 16.36
N ASN A 55 0.31 9.20 17.66
CA ASN A 55 -0.01 8.20 18.68
C ASN A 55 -1.53 8.05 18.89
N ILE A 56 -2.30 8.08 17.80
CA ILE A 56 -3.77 8.00 17.81
C ILE A 56 -4.31 6.65 17.33
N TYR A 57 -3.42 5.68 17.09
CA TYR A 57 -3.75 4.35 16.58
C TYR A 57 -3.30 3.21 17.51
N GLU A 58 -2.89 3.55 18.73
CA GLU A 58 -2.46 2.56 19.72
C GLU A 58 -3.64 1.72 20.23
N LYS A 59 -3.35 0.59 20.86
CA LYS A 59 -4.38 -0.34 21.41
C LYS A 59 -5.42 0.37 22.27
N GLN A 60 -5.02 1.34 23.09
CA GLN A 60 -5.92 2.14 23.92
C GLN A 60 -7.00 2.85 23.08
N GLN A 61 -6.64 3.32 21.88
CA GLN A 61 -7.59 3.96 20.96
C GLN A 61 -8.53 2.95 20.32
N HIS A 62 -8.06 1.73 20.02
CA HIS A 62 -8.96 0.67 19.60
C HIS A 62 -10.01 0.36 20.68
N ASP A 63 -9.59 0.23 21.93
CA ASP A 63 -10.48 -0.04 23.07
C ASP A 63 -11.46 1.12 23.31
N LEU A 64 -10.98 2.36 23.17
CA LEU A 64 -11.79 3.56 23.33
C LEU A 64 -12.94 3.63 22.32
N TYR A 65 -12.66 3.35 21.03
CA TYR A 65 -13.66 3.48 19.95
C TYR A 65 -14.62 2.28 19.84
N LYS A 66 -14.24 1.09 20.33
CA LYS A 66 -15.03 -0.15 20.23
C LYS A 66 -16.41 -0.10 20.90
N TYR A 67 -16.59 0.73 21.94
CA TYR A 67 -17.82 0.77 22.75
C TYR A 67 -18.60 2.07 22.65
N VAL A 68 -18.20 2.96 21.75
CA VAL A 68 -18.83 4.28 21.59
C VAL A 68 -20.23 4.08 21.00
N GLN A 69 -21.24 4.66 21.63
CA GLN A 69 -22.62 4.51 21.16
C GLN A 69 -23.04 5.66 20.25
N TYR A 70 -22.55 6.87 20.52
CA TYR A 70 -22.95 8.06 19.80
C TYR A 70 -21.72 8.79 19.25
N ARG A 71 -21.83 9.24 18.00
CA ARG A 71 -20.76 9.90 17.24
C ARG A 71 -20.10 11.05 17.99
N ASN A 72 -20.88 11.82 18.74
CA ASN A 72 -20.47 13.04 19.43
C ASN A 72 -19.84 12.80 20.81
N GLN A 73 -19.68 11.55 21.24
CA GLN A 73 -19.00 11.24 22.51
C GLN A 73 -17.48 11.41 22.43
N LEU A 74 -16.90 11.23 21.23
CA LEU A 74 -15.47 11.34 20.99
C LEU A 74 -15.19 12.20 19.76
N VAL A 75 -13.94 12.64 19.65
CA VAL A 75 -13.46 13.36 18.48
C VAL A 75 -13.54 12.51 17.20
N PRO A 76 -13.60 13.14 16.01
CA PRO A 76 -13.62 12.42 14.75
C PRO A 76 -12.43 11.49 14.60
N HIS A 77 -12.70 10.25 14.20
CA HIS A 77 -11.65 9.26 14.02
C HIS A 77 -12.06 8.17 13.04
N LEU A 78 -11.06 7.59 12.39
CA LEU A 78 -11.23 6.50 11.45
C LEU A 78 -11.87 5.26 12.10
N PHE A 79 -11.49 4.97 13.35
CA PHE A 79 -12.01 3.84 14.11
C PHE A 79 -13.51 3.93 14.37
N TRP A 80 -14.06 5.14 14.52
CA TRP A 80 -15.52 5.30 14.58
C TRP A 80 -16.20 4.79 13.31
N ILE A 81 -15.68 5.15 12.12
CA ILE A 81 -16.25 4.69 10.84
C ILE A 81 -16.16 3.17 10.72
N ALA A 82 -15.02 2.59 11.11
CA ALA A 82 -14.80 1.15 11.11
C ALA A 82 -15.75 0.41 12.08
N ASP A 83 -15.89 0.90 13.32
CA ASP A 83 -16.80 0.33 14.32
C ASP A 83 -18.26 0.43 13.88
N GLN A 84 -18.68 1.58 13.34
CA GLN A 84 -20.05 1.74 12.84
C GLN A 84 -20.37 0.78 11.69
N ALA A 85 -19.46 0.57 10.75
CA ALA A 85 -19.63 -0.43 9.71
C ALA A 85 -19.71 -1.85 10.31
N TYR A 86 -18.78 -2.22 11.20
CA TYR A 86 -18.78 -3.53 11.84
C TYR A 86 -20.07 -3.79 12.65
N ARG A 87 -20.52 -2.82 13.44
CA ARG A 87 -21.77 -2.93 14.20
C ARG A 87 -22.99 -3.04 13.30
N LYS A 88 -23.06 -2.25 12.23
CA LYS A 88 -24.15 -2.37 11.24
C LYS A 88 -24.17 -3.74 10.59
N LEU A 89 -23.01 -4.29 10.23
CA LEU A 89 -22.89 -5.66 9.74
C LEU A 89 -23.47 -6.66 10.76
N CYS A 90 -23.05 -6.58 12.02
CA CYS A 90 -23.49 -7.50 13.07
C CYS A 90 -24.99 -7.39 13.41
N LEU A 91 -25.55 -6.17 13.40
CA LEU A 91 -26.95 -5.92 13.77
C LEU A 91 -27.91 -6.18 12.61
N SER A 92 -27.61 -5.67 11.42
CA SER A 92 -28.50 -5.76 10.25
C SER A 92 -28.32 -7.04 9.44
N LYS A 93 -27.21 -7.76 9.63
CA LYS A 93 -26.81 -8.90 8.79
C LYS A 93 -26.67 -8.55 7.31
N THR A 94 -26.36 -7.29 7.00
CA THR A 94 -26.13 -6.81 5.63
C THR A 94 -24.67 -6.42 5.42
N SER A 95 -24.13 -6.75 4.25
CA SER A 95 -22.75 -6.41 3.87
C SER A 95 -22.53 -4.90 3.88
N GLN A 96 -21.35 -4.48 4.36
CA GLN A 96 -20.97 -3.07 4.44
C GLN A 96 -19.76 -2.81 3.54
N CYS A 97 -19.63 -1.58 3.05
CA CYS A 97 -18.50 -1.16 2.23
C CYS A 97 -17.94 0.15 2.78
N ILE A 98 -16.62 0.22 2.94
CA ILE A 98 -15.89 1.45 3.27
C ILE A 98 -15.04 1.81 2.06
N ALA A 99 -15.37 2.90 1.40
CA ALA A 99 -14.61 3.42 0.28
C ALA A 99 -13.61 4.49 0.76
N VAL A 100 -12.32 4.29 0.45
CA VAL A 100 -11.26 5.25 0.78
C VAL A 100 -10.77 5.89 -0.51
N SER A 101 -11.04 7.19 -0.68
CA SER A 101 -10.73 7.95 -1.89
C SER A 101 -9.74 9.09 -1.61
N GLY A 102 -9.08 9.56 -2.67
CA GLY A 102 -8.10 10.65 -2.59
C GLY A 102 -7.01 10.53 -3.66
N GLU A 103 -6.28 11.61 -3.88
CA GLU A 103 -5.15 11.66 -4.81
C GLU A 103 -3.99 10.74 -4.39
N SER A 104 -2.99 10.56 -5.27
CA SER A 104 -1.78 9.81 -4.91
C SER A 104 -1.08 10.48 -3.72
N GLY A 105 -0.65 9.67 -2.74
CA GLY A 105 -0.03 10.18 -1.51
C GLY A 105 -1.01 10.70 -0.43
N ALA A 106 -2.32 10.68 -0.67
CA ALA A 106 -3.32 11.15 0.32
C ALA A 106 -3.45 10.27 1.59
N GLY A 107 -2.83 9.09 1.63
CA GLY A 107 -2.89 8.17 2.79
C GLY A 107 -3.98 7.09 2.72
N LYS A 108 -4.46 6.77 1.51
CA LYS A 108 -5.50 5.74 1.29
C LYS A 108 -5.11 4.38 1.88
N THR A 109 -3.93 3.88 1.50
CA THR A 109 -3.41 2.57 1.90
C THR A 109 -3.28 2.43 3.42
N GLU A 110 -2.70 3.44 4.08
CA GLU A 110 -2.56 3.46 5.54
C GLU A 110 -3.91 3.53 6.25
N SER A 111 -4.86 4.31 5.73
CA SER A 111 -6.21 4.35 6.27
C SER A 111 -6.90 2.98 6.15
N THR A 112 -6.76 2.29 5.03
CA THR A 112 -7.31 0.93 4.87
C THR A 112 -6.70 -0.06 5.87
N LYS A 113 -5.37 -0.05 6.07
CA LYS A 113 -4.69 -0.90 7.06
C LYS A 113 -5.24 -0.67 8.47
N LEU A 114 -5.41 0.60 8.86
CA LEU A 114 -5.94 0.99 10.17
C LEU A 114 -7.40 0.59 10.37
N ILE A 115 -8.25 0.74 9.33
CA ILE A 115 -9.65 0.26 9.35
C ILE A 115 -9.68 -1.24 9.61
N VAL A 116 -8.91 -2.02 8.86
CA VAL A 116 -8.86 -3.48 8.97
C VAL A 116 -8.38 -3.90 10.35
N SER A 117 -7.31 -3.28 10.85
CA SER A 117 -6.79 -3.52 12.20
C SER A 117 -7.85 -3.26 13.27
N HIS A 118 -8.65 -2.20 13.13
CA HIS A 118 -9.73 -1.90 14.07
C HIS A 118 -10.87 -2.91 14.00
N ILE A 119 -11.29 -3.31 12.81
CA ILE A 119 -12.34 -4.33 12.62
C ILE A 119 -11.90 -5.67 13.22
N ILE A 120 -10.63 -6.06 13.03
CA ILE A 120 -10.02 -7.24 13.66
C ILE A 120 -10.12 -7.16 15.19
N HIS A 121 -9.75 -6.00 15.77
CA HIS A 121 -9.85 -5.76 17.22
C HIS A 121 -11.30 -5.84 17.74
N CYS A 122 -12.26 -5.32 16.97
CA CYS A 122 -13.69 -5.40 17.31
C CYS A 122 -14.22 -6.84 17.26
N SER A 123 -13.79 -7.63 16.27
CA SER A 123 -14.15 -9.05 16.10
C SER A 123 -13.69 -9.96 17.25
N GLY A 124 -12.73 -9.52 18.08
CA GLY A 124 -12.25 -10.24 19.26
C GLY A 124 -11.23 -11.37 18.96
N ASP A 125 -10.48 -11.74 20.01
CA ASP A 125 -9.33 -12.67 19.98
C ASP A 125 -9.70 -14.17 19.96
N ALA A 126 -10.99 -14.52 20.02
CA ALA A 126 -11.43 -15.86 20.46
C ALA A 126 -11.40 -16.97 19.38
N GLY A 127 -10.61 -16.85 18.31
CA GLY A 127 -10.66 -17.85 17.24
C GLY A 127 -9.37 -18.08 16.46
N ASP A 128 -8.75 -17.02 15.95
CA ASP A 128 -7.64 -17.22 15.01
C ASP A 128 -6.79 -15.95 14.83
N ARG A 129 -5.94 -15.67 15.83
CA ARG A 129 -4.98 -14.56 15.74
C ARG A 129 -4.01 -14.74 14.57
N GLU A 130 -3.78 -15.97 14.14
CA GLU A 130 -2.95 -16.28 12.99
C GLU A 130 -3.61 -15.82 11.69
N LEU A 131 -4.87 -16.15 11.45
CA LEU A 131 -5.65 -15.63 10.31
C LEU A 131 -5.64 -14.09 10.30
N GLN A 132 -5.87 -13.46 11.45
CA GLN A 132 -5.86 -12.00 11.57
C GLN A 132 -4.50 -11.40 11.17
N ASN A 133 -3.40 -11.99 11.65
CA ASN A 133 -2.06 -11.57 11.26
C ASN A 133 -1.82 -11.77 9.76
N ARG A 134 -2.23 -12.92 9.18
CA ARG A 134 -2.09 -13.19 7.75
C ARG A 134 -2.85 -12.16 6.90
N ILE A 135 -4.05 -11.74 7.30
CA ILE A 135 -4.82 -10.69 6.62
C ILE A 135 -4.04 -9.36 6.61
N ILE A 136 -3.45 -8.99 7.74
CA ILE A 136 -2.67 -7.75 7.87
C ILE A 136 -1.39 -7.83 7.01
N GLU A 137 -0.67 -8.96 7.07
CA GLU A 137 0.60 -9.18 6.38
C GLU A 137 0.48 -9.32 4.86
N THR A 138 -0.70 -9.69 4.36
CA THR A 138 -0.97 -9.73 2.91
C THR A 138 -0.77 -8.37 2.25
N SER A 139 -1.08 -7.27 2.94
CA SER A 139 -0.98 -5.93 2.36
C SER A 139 0.47 -5.52 2.05
N PRO A 140 1.43 -5.57 3.00
CA PRO A 140 2.84 -5.35 2.73
C PRO A 140 3.41 -6.21 1.60
N LEU A 141 3.01 -7.49 1.52
CA LEU A 141 3.47 -8.37 0.45
C LEU A 141 3.02 -7.88 -0.93
N LEU A 142 1.73 -7.59 -1.06
CA LEU A 142 1.18 -7.04 -2.30
C LEU A 142 1.79 -5.67 -2.64
N GLU A 143 2.14 -4.85 -1.65
CA GLU A 143 2.85 -3.58 -1.88
C GLU A 143 4.25 -3.81 -2.45
N ALA A 144 4.99 -4.81 -1.98
CA ALA A 144 6.32 -5.09 -2.54
C ALA A 144 6.29 -5.46 -4.03
N PHE A 145 5.25 -6.18 -4.47
CA PHE A 145 5.09 -6.59 -5.87
C PHE A 145 4.38 -5.56 -6.76
N GLY A 146 3.53 -4.70 -6.20
CA GLY A 146 2.66 -3.82 -6.99
C GLY A 146 2.80 -2.32 -6.70
N ASN A 147 3.66 -1.92 -5.76
CA ASN A 147 4.01 -0.52 -5.56
C ASN A 147 5.37 -0.20 -6.19
N ALA A 148 5.57 1.08 -6.49
CA ALA A 148 6.80 1.61 -7.05
C ALA A 148 7.06 3.04 -6.54
N GLN A 149 8.32 3.46 -6.60
CA GLN A 149 8.70 4.85 -6.35
C GLN A 149 8.33 5.73 -7.54
N THR A 150 7.71 6.88 -7.24
CA THR A 150 7.36 7.96 -8.18
C THR A 150 7.91 9.27 -7.65
N CYS A 151 7.90 10.33 -8.48
CA CYS A 151 8.36 11.66 -8.06
C CYS A 151 7.61 12.23 -6.84
N MET A 152 6.35 11.82 -6.64
CA MET A 152 5.47 12.35 -5.58
C MET A 152 5.35 11.43 -4.36
N ASN A 153 5.64 10.15 -4.52
CA ASN A 153 5.45 9.14 -3.47
C ASN A 153 6.43 7.98 -3.66
N GLN A 154 7.22 7.70 -2.62
CA GLN A 154 8.22 6.64 -2.62
C GLN A 154 7.64 5.23 -2.61
N ASN A 155 6.40 5.05 -2.16
CA ASN A 155 5.71 3.76 -2.11
C ASN A 155 4.30 3.91 -2.72
N SER A 156 4.24 4.27 -4.01
CA SER A 156 2.98 4.50 -4.71
C SER A 156 2.35 3.19 -5.16
N SER A 157 1.13 2.90 -4.72
CA SER A 157 0.35 1.79 -5.28
C SER A 157 0.05 2.00 -6.75
N ARG A 158 0.42 1.02 -7.59
CA ARG A 158 0.18 1.01 -9.04
C ARG A 158 -0.88 -0.01 -9.45
N PHE A 159 -1.78 -0.30 -8.53
CA PHE A 159 -2.94 -1.18 -8.70
C PHE A 159 -4.01 -0.82 -7.66
N GLY A 160 -5.27 -1.04 -8.01
CA GLY A 160 -6.39 -1.00 -7.09
C GLY A 160 -6.49 -2.28 -6.27
N LYS A 161 -6.94 -2.16 -5.03
CA LYS A 161 -7.17 -3.28 -4.10
C LYS A 161 -8.57 -3.18 -3.53
N TYR A 162 -9.31 -4.28 -3.57
CA TYR A 162 -10.55 -4.46 -2.82
C TYR A 162 -10.36 -5.63 -1.85
N LEU A 163 -10.35 -5.33 -0.56
CA LEU A 163 -10.27 -6.34 0.49
C LEU A 163 -11.68 -6.61 1.00
N GLN A 164 -12.16 -7.83 0.78
CA GLN A 164 -13.38 -8.35 1.36
C GLN A 164 -13.01 -9.14 2.62
N LEU A 165 -13.68 -8.85 3.73
CA LEU A 165 -13.60 -9.61 4.97
C LEU A 165 -14.90 -10.39 5.15
N ASP A 166 -14.80 -11.69 5.41
CA ASP A 166 -15.95 -12.58 5.61
C ASP A 166 -16.14 -12.85 7.11
N PHE A 167 -17.39 -12.81 7.57
CA PHE A 167 -17.74 -12.93 8.99
C PHE A 167 -18.81 -13.99 9.23
N THR A 168 -18.82 -14.58 10.43
CA THR A 168 -19.93 -15.38 10.92
C THR A 168 -21.14 -14.52 11.28
N ASP A 169 -22.29 -15.15 11.49
CA ASP A 169 -23.48 -14.50 12.07
C ASP A 169 -23.23 -13.90 13.46
N THR A 170 -22.25 -14.42 14.20
CA THR A 170 -21.83 -13.91 15.51
C THR A 170 -20.80 -12.77 15.40
N GLY A 171 -20.43 -12.35 14.19
CA GLY A 171 -19.51 -11.23 13.94
C GLY A 171 -18.02 -11.61 14.01
N ARG A 172 -17.67 -12.89 13.98
CA ARG A 172 -16.27 -13.35 13.98
C ARG A 172 -15.72 -13.40 12.56
N ILE A 173 -14.52 -12.90 12.34
CA ILE A 173 -13.82 -13.03 11.05
C ILE A 173 -13.54 -14.52 10.78
N ILE A 174 -13.87 -14.99 9.57
CA ILE A 174 -13.60 -16.35 9.10
C ILE A 174 -12.69 -16.41 7.87
N GLY A 175 -12.48 -15.28 7.21
CA GLY A 175 -11.64 -15.23 6.03
C GLY A 175 -11.53 -13.83 5.44
N ALA A 176 -10.66 -13.71 4.45
CA ALA A 176 -10.52 -12.51 3.64
C ALA A 176 -10.22 -12.88 2.18
N LYS A 177 -10.63 -12.01 1.27
CA LYS A 177 -10.33 -12.10 -0.16
C LYS A 177 -9.81 -10.76 -0.63
N VAL A 178 -8.71 -10.78 -1.37
CA VAL A 178 -8.19 -9.59 -2.04
C VAL A 178 -8.48 -9.71 -3.52
N TYR A 179 -9.07 -8.66 -4.08
CA TYR A 179 -9.25 -8.51 -5.51
C TYR A 179 -8.39 -7.34 -5.98
N GLU A 180 -7.55 -7.59 -6.96
CA GLU A 180 -6.68 -6.62 -7.61
C GLU A 180 -7.32 -6.07 -8.90
N TYR A 181 -7.07 -4.79 -9.17
CA TYR A 181 -7.57 -4.12 -10.36
C TYR A 181 -6.47 -3.27 -10.98
N LEU A 182 -6.42 -3.25 -12.31
CA LEU A 182 -5.64 -2.26 -13.07
C LEU A 182 -4.17 -2.17 -12.62
N LEU A 183 -3.51 -3.31 -12.45
CA LEU A 183 -2.05 -3.31 -12.27
C LEU A 183 -1.41 -2.65 -13.49
N GLU A 184 -0.61 -1.61 -13.26
CA GLU A 184 0.13 -0.90 -14.31
C GLU A 184 1.30 -1.75 -14.82
N LYS A 185 0.99 -2.83 -15.55
CA LYS A 185 1.99 -3.78 -16.06
C LYS A 185 3.02 -3.11 -16.98
N SER A 186 2.64 -2.03 -17.68
CA SER A 186 3.56 -1.25 -18.52
C SER A 186 4.75 -0.69 -17.75
N ARG A 187 4.63 -0.48 -16.43
CA ARG A 187 5.72 -0.01 -15.58
C ARG A 187 6.91 -0.95 -15.53
N VAL A 188 6.70 -2.25 -15.80
CA VAL A 188 7.81 -3.21 -15.87
C VAL A 188 8.79 -2.77 -16.95
N VAL A 189 8.31 -2.34 -18.12
CA VAL A 189 9.19 -2.02 -19.27
C VAL A 189 9.50 -0.53 -19.40
N GLN A 190 8.68 0.34 -18.80
CA GLN A 190 8.83 1.78 -18.93
C GLN A 190 8.31 2.53 -17.69
N HIS A 191 9.17 3.38 -17.13
CA HIS A 191 8.83 4.31 -16.04
C HIS A 191 9.41 5.69 -16.32
N GLY A 192 8.91 6.71 -15.59
CA GLY A 192 9.33 8.09 -15.79
C GLY A 192 10.75 8.39 -15.29
N PRO A 193 11.34 9.50 -15.73
CA PRO A 193 12.56 10.08 -15.15
C PRO A 193 12.48 10.19 -13.62
N GLY A 194 13.48 9.65 -12.89
CA GLY A 194 13.51 9.68 -11.41
C GLY A 194 12.52 8.74 -10.71
N GLU A 195 11.82 7.89 -11.46
CA GLU A 195 10.96 6.84 -10.93
C GLU A 195 11.66 5.48 -10.92
N ARG A 196 11.06 4.51 -10.22
CA ARG A 196 11.49 3.11 -10.25
C ARG A 196 10.40 2.22 -10.86
N THR A 197 10.79 1.01 -11.24
CA THR A 197 9.84 -0.09 -11.44
C THR A 197 9.35 -0.65 -10.09
N PHE A 198 8.67 -1.80 -10.07
CA PHE A 198 8.16 -2.42 -8.85
C PHE A 198 9.28 -2.77 -7.85
N HIS A 199 9.01 -2.55 -6.56
CA HIS A 199 10.02 -2.64 -5.52
C HIS A 199 10.71 -4.00 -5.44
N PHE A 200 9.97 -5.10 -5.67
CA PHE A 200 10.53 -6.44 -5.49
C PHE A 200 11.74 -6.71 -6.40
N PHE A 201 11.82 -6.11 -7.59
CA PHE A 201 13.00 -6.27 -8.45
C PHE A 201 14.27 -5.73 -7.78
N TYR A 202 14.19 -4.59 -7.08
CA TYR A 202 15.30 -4.03 -6.32
C TYR A 202 15.60 -4.84 -5.05
N TYR A 203 14.55 -5.33 -4.38
CA TYR A 203 14.69 -6.19 -3.19
C TYR A 203 15.41 -7.50 -3.54
N LEU A 204 15.13 -8.08 -4.70
CA LEU A 204 15.76 -9.30 -5.20
C LEU A 204 17.28 -9.16 -5.27
N PHE A 205 17.78 -8.11 -5.94
CA PHE A 205 19.22 -7.85 -6.07
C PHE A 205 19.91 -7.53 -4.74
N ALA A 206 19.23 -6.79 -3.85
CA ALA A 206 19.82 -6.41 -2.57
C ALA A 206 19.83 -7.55 -1.52
N GLY A 207 18.87 -8.47 -1.64
CA GLY A 207 18.57 -9.46 -0.62
C GLY A 207 19.02 -10.90 -0.92
N LEU A 208 19.18 -11.27 -2.19
CA LEU A 208 19.73 -12.59 -2.53
C LEU A 208 21.24 -12.66 -2.27
N GLU A 209 21.70 -13.84 -1.87
CA GLU A 209 23.12 -14.17 -1.77
C GLU A 209 23.73 -14.29 -3.17
N LYS A 210 25.05 -14.05 -3.28
CA LYS A 210 25.75 -14.01 -4.56
C LYS A 210 25.60 -15.32 -5.33
N GLU A 211 25.73 -16.44 -4.64
CA GLU A 211 25.59 -17.79 -5.20
C GLU A 211 24.17 -18.03 -5.74
N THR A 212 23.16 -17.41 -5.15
CA THR A 212 21.77 -17.51 -5.61
C THR A 212 21.50 -16.59 -6.80
N LEU A 213 22.11 -15.39 -6.81
CA LEU A 213 22.08 -14.52 -7.99
C LEU A 213 22.74 -15.24 -9.18
N GLU A 214 23.92 -15.85 -8.98
CA GLU A 214 24.61 -16.65 -10.00
C GLU A 214 23.76 -17.83 -10.48
N TYR A 215 23.03 -18.51 -9.58
CA TYR A 215 22.08 -19.58 -9.95
C TYR A 215 20.93 -19.10 -10.86
N PHE A 216 20.47 -17.86 -10.67
CA PHE A 216 19.48 -17.23 -11.55
C PHE A 216 20.10 -16.46 -12.72
N TYR A 217 21.43 -16.56 -12.87
CA TYR A 217 22.24 -15.82 -13.84
C TYR A 217 21.99 -14.32 -13.79
N LEU A 218 21.80 -13.79 -12.58
CA LEU A 218 21.63 -12.38 -12.34
C LEU A 218 22.98 -11.73 -12.05
N ASP A 219 23.43 -10.85 -12.95
CA ASP A 219 24.70 -10.13 -12.84
C ASP A 219 24.53 -8.78 -12.13
N ASP A 220 25.28 -7.74 -12.55
CA ASP A 220 25.16 -6.39 -12.01
C ASP A 220 23.75 -5.82 -12.29
N PRO A 221 23.01 -5.34 -11.28
CA PRO A 221 21.72 -4.68 -11.47
C PRO A 221 21.75 -3.53 -12.49
N GLU A 222 22.91 -2.87 -12.68
CA GLU A 222 23.13 -1.83 -13.69
C GLU A 222 23.10 -2.35 -15.13
N THR A 223 23.00 -3.67 -15.37
CA THR A 223 22.84 -4.23 -16.71
C THR A 223 21.37 -4.35 -17.12
N TYR A 224 20.45 -4.39 -16.16
CA TYR A 224 19.03 -4.63 -16.41
C TYR A 224 18.27 -3.35 -16.76
N ARG A 225 17.73 -3.30 -17.98
CA ARG A 225 17.07 -2.10 -18.53
C ARG A 225 15.95 -1.58 -17.63
N ILE A 226 15.15 -2.47 -17.06
CA ILE A 226 13.97 -2.12 -16.27
C ILE A 226 14.29 -1.53 -14.88
N LEU A 227 15.53 -1.67 -14.42
CA LEU A 227 15.98 -1.12 -13.14
C LEU A 227 16.55 0.29 -13.28
N LYS A 228 17.03 0.64 -14.47
CA LYS A 228 17.71 1.91 -14.75
C LYS A 228 16.77 3.10 -14.60
N ASP A 229 17.30 4.18 -14.04
CA ASP A 229 16.65 5.48 -14.16
C ASP A 229 16.85 6.02 -15.59
N PRO A 230 15.79 6.41 -16.31
CA PRO A 230 15.91 7.09 -17.59
C PRO A 230 16.81 8.34 -17.57
N CYS A 231 17.05 8.96 -16.40
CA CYS A 231 17.99 10.06 -16.20
C CYS A 231 19.47 9.64 -16.05
N GLY A 232 19.79 8.35 -16.07
CA GLY A 232 21.16 7.86 -15.86
C GLY A 232 21.61 7.85 -14.39
N GLY A 233 20.66 7.89 -13.45
CA GLY A 233 20.92 7.61 -12.04
C GLY A 233 21.31 6.14 -11.83
N LYS A 234 22.13 5.88 -10.80
CA LYS A 234 22.46 4.51 -10.36
C LYS A 234 21.20 3.79 -9.89
N VAL A 235 21.12 2.48 -10.14
CA VAL A 235 20.03 1.62 -9.65
C VAL A 235 19.91 1.72 -8.13
N PHE A 236 21.06 1.64 -7.44
CA PHE A 236 21.21 1.88 -6.01
C PHE A 236 22.06 3.15 -5.77
N PRO A 237 21.44 4.27 -5.36
CA PRO A 237 22.15 5.54 -5.18
C PRO A 237 23.27 5.49 -4.14
N ASP A 238 23.06 4.73 -3.05
CA ASP A 238 24.00 4.62 -1.95
C ASP A 238 23.83 3.29 -1.17
N ARG A 239 24.71 3.07 -0.18
CA ARG A 239 24.68 1.87 0.66
C ARG A 239 23.44 1.76 1.55
N SER A 240 22.83 2.88 1.90
CA SER A 240 21.63 2.89 2.77
C SER A 240 20.41 2.37 2.01
N ASP A 241 20.29 2.70 0.72
CA ASP A 241 19.23 2.17 -0.15
C ASP A 241 19.37 0.65 -0.35
N VAL A 242 20.60 0.14 -0.55
CA VAL A 242 20.88 -1.30 -0.60
C VAL A 242 20.47 -1.99 0.70
N GLU A 243 20.86 -1.44 1.85
CA GLU A 243 20.53 -2.01 3.16
C GLU A 243 19.02 -1.99 3.43
N TYR A 244 18.33 -0.91 3.07
CA TYR A 244 16.87 -0.83 3.14
C TYR A 244 16.21 -1.91 2.27
N CYS A 245 16.62 -2.03 1.00
CA CYS A 245 16.07 -3.04 0.09
C CYS A 245 16.33 -4.47 0.59
N ARG A 246 17.50 -4.74 1.19
CA ARG A 246 17.83 -6.03 1.83
C ARG A 246 16.92 -6.33 3.02
N GLN A 247 16.69 -5.36 3.90
CA GLN A 247 15.78 -5.53 5.03
C GLN A 247 14.34 -5.77 4.56
N MET A 248 13.90 -5.05 3.54
CA MET A 248 12.60 -5.26 2.93
C MET A 248 12.48 -6.64 2.28
N PHE A 249 13.50 -7.11 1.57
CA PHE A 249 13.55 -8.47 1.01
C PHE A 249 13.36 -9.54 2.11
N ASN A 250 14.14 -9.46 3.18
CA ASN A 250 14.05 -10.41 4.30
C ASN A 250 12.65 -10.36 4.93
N THR A 251 12.11 -9.17 5.15
CA THR A 251 10.75 -8.98 5.67
C THR A 251 9.70 -9.63 4.76
N GLN A 252 9.79 -9.44 3.43
CA GLN A 252 8.85 -10.06 2.50
C GLN A 252 8.99 -11.58 2.44
N LYS A 253 10.22 -12.10 2.51
CA LYS A 253 10.50 -13.55 2.58
C LYS A 253 9.87 -14.18 3.82
N GLU A 254 10.00 -13.53 4.98
CA GLU A 254 9.35 -13.99 6.22
C GLU A 254 7.82 -13.91 6.12
N ILE A 255 7.27 -12.84 5.54
CA ILE A 255 5.83 -12.71 5.32
C ILE A 255 5.32 -13.84 4.42
N MET A 256 6.00 -14.13 3.31
CA MET A 256 5.63 -15.26 2.43
C MET A 256 5.59 -16.57 3.21
N GLN A 257 6.59 -16.85 4.05
CA GLN A 257 6.60 -18.05 4.91
C GLN A 257 5.42 -18.09 5.89
N ARG A 258 5.10 -16.97 6.55
CA ARG A 258 3.96 -16.88 7.48
C ARG A 258 2.60 -17.00 6.80
N LEU A 259 2.50 -16.55 5.54
CA LEU A 259 1.32 -16.75 4.71
C LEU A 259 1.18 -18.19 4.18
N GLY A 260 2.21 -19.04 4.39
CA GLY A 260 2.18 -20.46 4.05
C GLY A 260 2.85 -20.81 2.71
N PHE A 261 3.64 -19.91 2.13
CA PHE A 261 4.44 -20.23 0.94
C PHE A 261 5.53 -21.24 1.33
N THR A 262 5.63 -22.31 0.55
CA THR A 262 6.72 -23.27 0.68
C THR A 262 8.03 -22.67 0.17
N LYS A 263 9.16 -23.33 0.44
CA LYS A 263 10.46 -22.87 -0.09
C LYS A 263 10.47 -22.92 -1.62
N GLU A 264 9.81 -23.93 -2.16
CA GLU A 264 9.62 -24.16 -3.58
C GLU A 264 8.78 -23.04 -4.21
N ASP A 265 7.68 -22.62 -3.55
CA ASP A 265 6.86 -21.49 -4.02
C ASP A 265 7.68 -20.19 -4.05
N ILE A 266 8.43 -19.91 -2.97
CA ILE A 266 9.28 -18.71 -2.90
C ILE A 266 10.36 -18.74 -3.99
N ASN A 267 10.99 -19.89 -4.20
CA ASN A 267 11.98 -20.06 -5.25
C ASN A 267 11.36 -19.85 -6.64
N MET A 268 10.15 -20.37 -6.88
CA MET A 268 9.43 -20.17 -8.13
C MET A 268 9.10 -18.69 -8.38
N VAL A 269 8.71 -17.95 -7.32
CA VAL A 269 8.51 -16.50 -7.42
C VAL A 269 9.80 -15.80 -7.85
N PHE A 270 10.95 -16.17 -7.27
CA PHE A 270 12.24 -15.61 -7.67
C PHE A 270 12.60 -15.99 -9.12
N THR A 271 12.40 -17.25 -9.52
CA THR A 271 12.59 -17.69 -10.91
C THR A 271 11.77 -16.85 -11.89
N ILE A 272 10.50 -16.59 -11.59
CA ILE A 272 9.62 -15.78 -12.46
C ILE A 272 10.13 -14.34 -12.56
N LEU A 273 10.55 -13.74 -11.45
CA LEU A 273 11.10 -12.38 -11.46
C LEU A 273 12.41 -12.29 -12.24
N SER A 274 13.31 -13.26 -12.08
CA SER A 274 14.55 -13.36 -12.84
C SER A 274 14.28 -13.54 -14.34
N ALA A 275 13.31 -14.39 -14.71
CA ALA A 275 12.91 -14.55 -16.10
C ALA A 275 12.37 -13.25 -16.71
N ILE A 276 11.59 -12.46 -15.96
CA ILE A 276 11.14 -11.14 -16.41
C ILE A 276 12.33 -10.21 -16.65
N LEU A 277 13.31 -10.19 -15.74
CA LEU A 277 14.53 -9.38 -15.89
C LEU A 277 15.28 -9.74 -17.18
N HIS A 278 15.46 -11.03 -17.48
CA HIS A 278 16.13 -11.50 -18.70
C HIS A 278 15.34 -11.18 -19.98
N LEU A 279 14.03 -11.51 -20.01
CA LEU A 279 13.17 -11.22 -21.16
C LEU A 279 13.14 -9.73 -21.50
N THR A 280 13.19 -8.86 -20.49
CA THR A 280 13.17 -7.42 -20.69
C THR A 280 14.51 -6.83 -21.14
N ASN A 281 15.59 -7.63 -21.18
CA ASN A 281 16.89 -7.22 -21.71
C ASN A 281 17.10 -7.61 -23.18
N ILE A 282 16.25 -8.48 -23.75
CA ILE A 282 16.32 -8.85 -25.18
C ILE A 282 16.15 -7.58 -26.04
N ARG A 283 17.07 -7.39 -26.98
CA ARG A 283 17.05 -6.31 -27.96
C ARG A 283 16.92 -6.87 -29.36
N PHE A 284 16.11 -6.18 -30.16
CA PHE A 284 15.86 -6.54 -31.54
C PHE A 284 16.42 -5.43 -32.42
N SER A 285 17.24 -5.82 -33.40
CA SER A 285 17.75 -4.94 -34.45
C SER A 285 17.08 -5.29 -35.78
N HIS A 286 16.97 -4.29 -36.66
CA HIS A 286 16.36 -4.44 -37.98
C HIS A 286 17.27 -5.25 -38.91
N ASP A 287 16.69 -6.18 -39.67
CA ASP A 287 17.37 -6.89 -40.74
C ASP A 287 17.03 -6.25 -42.10
N ASP A 288 18.02 -5.56 -42.68
CA ASP A 288 17.88 -4.85 -43.95
C ASP A 288 17.65 -5.77 -45.16
N GLU A 289 18.01 -7.06 -45.07
CA GLU A 289 17.86 -8.01 -46.18
C GLU A 289 16.47 -8.66 -46.22
N THR A 290 15.88 -8.90 -45.04
CA THR A 290 14.61 -9.63 -44.92
C THR A 290 13.42 -8.75 -44.54
N ASP A 291 13.63 -7.45 -44.27
CA ASP A 291 12.64 -6.53 -43.68
C ASP A 291 12.11 -7.05 -42.32
N GLY A 292 12.95 -7.87 -41.66
CA GLY A 292 12.65 -8.56 -40.41
C GLY A 292 13.37 -7.93 -39.21
N VAL A 293 13.40 -8.68 -38.10
CA VAL A 293 14.20 -8.32 -36.93
C VAL A 293 14.97 -9.54 -36.44
N TYR A 294 16.18 -9.32 -35.94
CA TYR A 294 17.01 -10.34 -35.30
C TYR A 294 17.38 -9.89 -33.88
N ILE A 295 17.77 -10.84 -33.04
CA ILE A 295 18.17 -10.58 -31.66
C ILE A 295 19.62 -10.11 -31.64
N GLU A 296 19.88 -8.93 -31.06
CA GLU A 296 21.23 -8.34 -31.02
C GLU A 296 22.20 -9.17 -30.18
N ASP A 297 21.70 -9.74 -29.10
CA ASP A 297 22.44 -10.53 -28.12
C ASP A 297 21.56 -11.70 -27.69
N GLU A 298 21.93 -12.91 -28.09
CA GLU A 298 21.22 -14.15 -27.77
C GLU A 298 21.52 -14.66 -26.35
N TYR A 299 22.51 -14.08 -25.65
CA TYR A 299 22.87 -14.50 -24.29
C TYR A 299 21.66 -14.58 -23.33
N PRO A 300 20.72 -13.62 -23.28
CA PRO A 300 19.54 -13.71 -22.41
C PRO A 300 18.57 -14.88 -22.73
N LEU A 301 18.73 -15.56 -23.88
CA LEU A 301 17.93 -16.73 -24.25
C LEU A 301 18.59 -18.06 -23.85
N GLU A 302 19.90 -18.06 -23.64
CA GLU A 302 20.68 -19.27 -23.29
C GLU A 302 20.72 -19.53 -21.77
N VAL A 303 20.08 -18.65 -21.00
CA VAL A 303 20.21 -18.44 -19.56
C VAL A 303 18.97 -18.90 -18.80
#